data_AF-A0A2H0DCB5-F1
#
_entry.id   AF-A0A2H0DCB5-F1
#
_cell.length_a   1.000
_cell.length_b   1.000
_cell.length_c   1.000
_cell.angle_alpha   90.00
_cell.angle_beta   90.00
_cell.angle_gamma   90.00
#
_symmetry.space_group_name_H-M   'P 1'
#
loop_
_entity.id
_entity.type
_entity.pdbx_description
1 polymer ?
#
loop_
_entity_poly.entity_id
_entity_poly.type
_entity_poly.pdbx_seq_one_letter_code
_entity_poly.pdbx_strand_id
1 'polypeptide(L)'
;MKYLLIFSLFILNTTLLAVEEKSTAKTPQQLVNPSDIHEGWVRVKFDISETGDVVHAEIIEANPSWLFDHMAMKEIYQIKFQPVYKNGKAIKRQGVIMKMDFTQAKLAEKPIPMKP
;
A
#
# COMPACT_ATOMS: atom_id res chain seq x y z
N MET A 1 48.15 33.64 38.24
CA MET A 1 48.79 32.37 37.88
C MET A 1 48.31 31.25 38.81
N LYS A 2 47.08 30.80 38.61
CA LYS A 2 46.46 29.70 39.36
C LYS A 2 45.33 29.17 38.47
N TYR A 3 45.07 27.87 38.51
CA TYR A 3 44.11 27.13 37.68
C TYR A 3 44.64 26.64 36.31
N LEU A 4 45.81 26.00 36.35
CA LEU A 4 46.07 24.80 35.55
C LEU A 4 45.31 23.65 36.25
N LEU A 5 44.57 22.82 35.51
CA LEU A 5 43.74 21.66 35.92
C LEU A 5 42.23 21.91 36.18
N ILE A 6 41.46 22.34 35.18
CA ILE A 6 40.01 22.03 35.10
C ILE A 6 39.53 21.79 33.64
N PHE A 7 40.37 21.21 32.77
CA PHE A 7 40.02 20.94 31.35
C PHE A 7 40.01 19.44 31.01
N SER A 8 39.59 18.59 31.96
CA SER A 8 39.45 17.13 31.75
C SER A 8 38.02 16.63 31.94
N LEU A 9 37.04 17.52 32.09
CA LEU A 9 35.66 17.12 32.37
C LEU A 9 34.65 18.05 31.68
N PHE A 10 34.80 18.23 30.38
CA PHE A 10 33.81 18.96 29.57
C PHE A 10 33.59 18.31 28.21
N ILE A 11 33.42 16.98 28.20
CA ILE A 11 32.78 16.26 27.09
C ILE A 11 31.74 15.32 27.69
N LEU A 12 30.61 15.88 28.12
CA LEU A 12 29.40 15.08 28.35
C LEU A 12 28.13 15.91 28.14
N ASN A 13 28.13 16.79 27.13
CA ASN A 13 26.91 17.42 26.65
C ASN A 13 27.03 17.67 25.15
N THR A 14 26.61 16.69 24.35
CA THR A 14 26.27 16.92 22.95
C THR A 14 25.12 16.00 22.58
N THR A 15 23.95 16.32 23.13
CA THR A 15 22.69 15.96 22.51
C THR A 15 21.96 17.25 22.22
N LEU A 16 22.25 17.82 21.05
CA LEU A 16 21.38 18.75 20.35
C LEU A 16 21.43 18.29 18.88
N LEU A 17 20.42 17.56 18.41
CA LEU A 17 19.26 18.10 17.70
C LEU A 17 19.67 19.19 16.70
N ALA A 18 19.88 18.79 15.44
CA ALA A 18 19.43 19.54 14.27
C ALA A 18 19.84 18.86 12.96
N VAL A 19 18.83 18.58 12.12
CA VAL A 19 18.80 18.81 10.66
C VAL A 19 19.71 17.88 9.84
N GLU A 20 19.19 16.82 9.23
CA GLU A 20 18.45 16.79 7.94
C GLU A 20 19.31 17.16 6.72
N GLU A 21 19.13 16.36 5.65
CA GLU A 21 19.87 16.30 4.37
C GLU A 21 21.23 15.58 4.43
N LYS A 22 21.59 14.63 3.57
CA LYS A 22 21.05 14.16 2.29
C LYS A 22 21.85 12.92 1.85
N SER A 23 21.27 12.14 0.94
CA SER A 23 22.01 11.45 -0.15
C SER A 23 22.66 10.09 0.12
N THR A 24 22.08 9.10 -0.59
CA THR A 24 22.71 7.89 -1.17
C THR A 24 23.24 6.81 -0.23
N ALA A 25 22.33 6.07 0.41
CA ALA A 25 22.57 4.65 0.69
C ALA A 25 21.88 3.83 -0.41
N LYS A 26 22.64 3.46 -1.45
CA LYS A 26 22.25 2.41 -2.39
C LYS A 26 22.37 1.09 -1.63
N THR A 27 21.28 0.63 -1.01
CA THR A 27 21.20 -0.70 -0.40
C THR A 27 21.61 -1.74 -1.44
N PRO A 28 22.46 -2.74 -1.11
CA PRO A 28 22.66 -3.88 -2.00
C PRO A 28 21.29 -4.43 -2.33
N GLN A 29 20.95 -4.57 -3.61
CA GLN A 29 19.79 -5.34 -4.02
C GLN A 29 20.02 -6.77 -3.55
N GLN A 30 19.68 -7.07 -2.30
CA GLN A 30 19.62 -8.43 -1.82
C GLN A 30 18.56 -9.10 -2.69
N LEU A 31 18.99 -10.11 -3.42
CA LEU A 31 18.18 -10.94 -4.31
C LEU A 31 17.11 -11.63 -3.45
N VAL A 32 16.03 -10.92 -3.14
CA VAL A 32 14.83 -11.55 -2.61
C VAL A 32 14.27 -12.35 -3.79
N ASN A 33 14.32 -13.68 -3.72
CA ASN A 33 13.65 -14.47 -4.74
C ASN A 33 12.16 -14.12 -4.68
N PRO A 34 11.50 -13.79 -5.79
CA PRO A 34 10.07 -13.48 -5.78
C PRO A 34 9.20 -14.59 -5.14
N SER A 35 9.71 -15.83 -5.17
CA SER A 35 9.13 -17.00 -4.53
C SER A 35 9.12 -16.95 -3.00
N ASP A 36 10.01 -16.17 -2.37
CA ASP A 36 10.10 -16.05 -0.91
C ASP A 36 9.13 -14.99 -0.36
N ILE A 37 8.51 -14.19 -1.24
CA ILE A 37 7.54 -13.15 -0.87
C ILE A 37 6.14 -13.74 -0.94
N HIS A 38 5.56 -13.95 0.23
CA HIS A 38 4.31 -14.68 0.39
C HIS A 38 3.11 -13.79 0.73
N GLU A 39 3.36 -12.52 1.00
CA GLU A 39 2.37 -11.57 1.46
C GLU A 39 2.54 -10.22 0.77
N GLY A 40 1.44 -9.50 0.62
CA GLY A 40 1.44 -8.17 0.02
C GLY A 40 0.05 -7.57 -0.03
N TRP A 41 -0.06 -6.39 -0.62
CA TRP A 41 -1.33 -5.76 -0.88
C TRP A 41 -1.30 -4.92 -2.15
N VAL A 42 -2.46 -4.74 -2.76
CA VAL A 42 -2.67 -3.89 -3.95
C VAL A 42 -3.88 -3.00 -3.71
N ARG A 43 -3.76 -1.72 -4.04
CA ARG A 43 -4.86 -0.76 -4.06
C ARG A 43 -5.28 -0.51 -5.50
N VAL A 44 -6.54 -0.81 -5.79
CA VAL A 44 -7.13 -0.63 -7.11
C VAL A 44 -8.19 0.46 -7.02
N LYS A 45 -8.13 1.43 -7.92
CA LYS A 45 -9.16 2.43 -8.15
C LYS A 45 -10.00 2.04 -9.35
N PHE A 46 -11.31 2.14 -9.26
CA PHE A 46 -12.22 1.76 -10.33
C PHE A 46 -13.55 2.49 -10.23
N ASP A 47 -14.36 2.36 -11.28
CA ASP A 47 -15.74 2.78 -11.32
C ASP A 47 -16.68 1.55 -11.24
N ILE A 48 -17.84 1.72 -10.61
CA ILE A 48 -18.92 0.74 -10.60
C ILE A 48 -20.01 1.21 -11.57
N SER A 49 -20.38 0.38 -12.54
CA SER A 49 -21.45 0.65 -13.51
C SER A 49 -22.85 0.61 -12.88
N GLU A 50 -23.86 1.01 -13.63
CA GLU A 50 -25.28 0.90 -13.23
C GLU A 50 -25.73 -0.57 -13.06
N THR A 51 -25.01 -1.51 -13.66
CA THR A 51 -25.24 -2.97 -13.56
C THR A 51 -24.43 -3.62 -12.44
N GLY A 52 -23.52 -2.88 -11.80
CA GLY A 52 -22.69 -3.40 -10.71
C GLY A 52 -21.34 -3.98 -11.18
N ASP A 53 -20.99 -3.76 -12.44
CA ASP A 53 -19.74 -4.19 -13.02
C ASP A 53 -18.62 -3.20 -12.72
N VAL A 54 -17.39 -3.72 -12.59
CA VAL A 54 -16.19 -2.90 -12.49
C VAL A 54 -15.78 -2.41 -13.87
N VAL A 55 -15.56 -1.11 -14.01
CA VAL A 55 -15.03 -0.47 -15.22
C VAL A 55 -13.92 0.51 -14.86
N HIS A 56 -13.02 0.80 -15.81
CA HIS A 56 -11.87 1.72 -15.61
C HIS A 56 -11.00 1.41 -14.38
N ALA A 57 -10.72 0.14 -14.13
CA ALA A 57 -9.83 -0.26 -13.04
C ALA A 57 -8.37 0.12 -13.33
N GLU A 58 -7.71 0.71 -12.34
CA GLU A 58 -6.31 1.10 -12.36
C GLU A 58 -5.65 0.78 -11.01
N ILE A 59 -4.41 0.28 -11.02
CA ILE A 59 -3.63 0.10 -9.80
C ILE A 59 -3.01 1.44 -9.42
N ILE A 60 -3.33 1.92 -8.23
CA ILE A 60 -2.80 3.18 -7.71
C ILE A 60 -1.62 2.98 -6.77
N GLU A 61 -1.53 1.81 -6.13
CA GLU A 61 -0.44 1.48 -5.21
C GLU A 61 -0.36 -0.03 -4.98
N ALA A 62 0.86 -0.55 -4.79
CA ALA A 62 1.07 -1.96 -4.47
C ALA A 62 2.34 -2.13 -3.65
N ASN A 63 2.33 -3.11 -2.75
CA ASN A 63 3.52 -3.56 -2.05
C ASN A 63 3.50 -5.08 -1.81
N PRO A 64 4.50 -5.83 -2.30
CA PRO A 64 5.53 -5.43 -3.26
C PRO A 64 4.94 -4.99 -4.60
N SER A 65 5.59 -4.03 -5.24
CA SER A 65 5.15 -3.50 -6.54
C SER A 65 5.21 -4.58 -7.62
N TRP A 66 4.25 -4.58 -8.56
CA TRP A 66 4.17 -5.45 -9.75
C TRP A 66 3.90 -6.94 -9.49
N LEU A 67 4.25 -7.47 -8.32
CA LEU A 67 4.15 -8.90 -8.03
C LEU A 67 2.69 -9.39 -7.98
N PHE A 68 1.81 -8.60 -7.37
CA PHE A 68 0.40 -8.95 -7.17
C PHE A 68 -0.56 -8.25 -8.13
N ASP A 69 -0.04 -7.39 -9.02
CA ASP A 69 -0.81 -6.52 -9.89
C ASP A 69 -1.74 -7.31 -10.82
N HIS A 70 -1.22 -8.33 -11.49
CA HIS A 70 -2.00 -9.16 -12.40
C HIS A 70 -3.11 -9.94 -11.69
N MET A 71 -2.83 -10.40 -10.46
CA MET A 71 -3.81 -11.14 -9.66
C MET A 71 -4.93 -10.21 -9.19
N ALA A 72 -4.58 -9.02 -8.69
CA ALA A 72 -5.53 -7.99 -8.29
C ALA A 72 -6.44 -7.57 -9.45
N MET A 73 -5.87 -7.33 -10.64
CA MET A 73 -6.65 -6.97 -11.83
C MET A 73 -7.59 -8.09 -12.28
N LYS A 74 -7.13 -9.34 -12.27
CA LYS A 74 -7.97 -10.48 -12.63
C LYS A 74 -9.14 -10.65 -11.67
N GLU A 75 -8.92 -10.40 -10.39
CA GLU A 75 -9.91 -10.60 -9.34
C GLU A 75 -10.92 -9.45 -9.28
N ILE A 76 -10.49 -8.19 -9.40
CA ILE A 76 -11.40 -7.04 -9.37
C ILE A 76 -12.47 -7.11 -10.46
N TYR A 77 -12.13 -7.58 -11.67
CA TYR A 77 -13.09 -7.72 -12.77
C TYR A 77 -14.08 -8.89 -12.58
N GLN A 78 -13.79 -9.85 -11.71
CA GLN A 78 -14.69 -10.96 -11.42
C GLN A 78 -15.71 -10.61 -10.33
N ILE A 79 -15.42 -9.59 -9.52
CA ILE A 79 -16.30 -9.15 -8.44
C ILE A 79 -17.47 -8.37 -9.04
N LYS A 80 -18.69 -8.72 -8.59
CA LYS A 80 -19.90 -7.94 -8.87
C LYS A 80 -20.23 -7.12 -7.64
N PHE A 81 -20.37 -5.81 -7.83
CA PHE A 81 -20.77 -4.87 -6.80
C PHE A 81 -22.26 -4.58 -6.88
N GLN A 82 -22.86 -4.19 -5.77
CA GLN A 82 -24.23 -3.70 -5.80
C GLN A 82 -24.26 -2.31 -6.44
N PRO A 83 -25.09 -2.07 -7.47
CA PRO A 83 -25.32 -0.72 -7.98
C PRO A 83 -25.81 0.21 -6.90
N VAL A 84 -25.39 1.47 -6.96
CA VAL A 84 -25.95 2.52 -6.11
C VAL A 84 -27.25 2.99 -6.74
N TYR A 85 -28.32 3.04 -5.96
CA TYR A 85 -29.59 3.60 -6.41
C TYR A 85 -29.76 5.02 -5.85
N LYS A 86 -30.15 5.95 -6.72
CA LYS A 86 -30.59 7.30 -6.33
C LYS A 86 -31.97 7.54 -6.95
N ASN A 87 -32.97 7.78 -6.11
CA ASN A 87 -34.37 7.95 -6.50
C ASN A 87 -34.92 6.77 -7.32
N GLY A 88 -34.56 5.53 -6.94
CA GLY A 88 -35.01 4.32 -7.64
C GLY A 88 -34.29 4.02 -8.96
N LYS A 89 -33.40 4.90 -9.42
CA LYS A 89 -32.57 4.67 -10.61
C LYS A 89 -31.16 4.26 -10.22
N ALA A 90 -30.63 3.20 -10.85
CA ALA A 90 -29.22 2.84 -10.70
C ALA A 90 -28.32 3.94 -11.28
N ILE A 91 -27.28 4.31 -10.55
CA ILE A 91 -26.30 5.32 -10.95
C ILE A 91 -24.90 4.74 -10.91
N LYS A 92 -24.06 5.18 -11.84
CA LYS A 92 -22.62 4.89 -11.84
C LYS A 92 -21.96 5.52 -10.60
N ARG A 93 -21.09 4.78 -9.91
CA ARG A 93 -20.23 5.31 -8.84
C ARG A 93 -18.79 5.33 -9.34
N GLN A 94 -18.11 6.48 -9.25
CA GLN A 94 -16.76 6.63 -9.76
C GLN A 94 -15.71 6.73 -8.66
N GLY A 95 -14.48 6.36 -9.00
CA GLY A 95 -13.31 6.57 -8.14
C GLY A 95 -13.33 5.77 -6.83
N VAL A 96 -13.95 4.59 -6.83
CA VAL A 96 -13.92 3.66 -5.70
C VAL A 96 -12.51 3.10 -5.56
N ILE A 97 -11.97 3.11 -4.35
CA ILE A 97 -10.65 2.53 -4.05
C ILE A 97 -10.87 1.31 -3.16
N MET A 98 -10.30 0.18 -3.55
CA MET A 98 -10.32 -1.05 -2.75
C MET A 98 -8.90 -1.56 -2.52
N LYS A 99 -8.59 -1.92 -1.27
CA LYS A 99 -7.33 -2.56 -0.90
C LYS A 99 -7.55 -4.08 -0.86
N MET A 100 -6.70 -4.80 -1.56
CA MET A 100 -6.68 -6.26 -1.61
C MET A 100 -5.42 -6.75 -0.93
N ASP A 101 -5.56 -7.48 0.17
CA ASP A 101 -4.45 -8.10 0.86
C ASP A 101 -4.26 -9.53 0.34
N PHE A 102 -3.04 -9.84 -0.08
CA PHE A 102 -2.60 -11.13 -0.58
C PHE A 102 -1.80 -11.84 0.51
N THR A 103 -2.23 -13.03 0.89
CA THR A 103 -1.49 -13.95 1.76
C THR A 103 -1.70 -15.37 1.23
N GLN A 104 -0.79 -16.31 1.53
CA GLN A 104 -0.91 -17.71 1.08
C GLN A 104 -2.27 -18.36 1.39
N ALA A 105 -2.95 -17.95 2.47
CA ALA A 105 -4.24 -18.48 2.86
C ALA A 105 -5.43 -17.85 2.11
N LYS A 106 -5.29 -16.61 1.62
CA LYS A 106 -6.41 -15.82 1.08
C LYS A 106 -6.60 -15.94 -0.44
N LEU A 107 -5.69 -16.64 -1.12
CA LEU A 107 -5.78 -16.91 -2.57
C LEU A 107 -6.93 -17.84 -2.98
N ALA A 108 -7.57 -18.52 -2.02
CA ALA A 108 -8.68 -19.44 -2.25
C ALA A 108 -10.05 -18.90 -1.81
N GLU A 109 -10.09 -17.85 -0.99
CA GLU A 109 -11.33 -17.21 -0.58
C GLU A 109 -11.64 -16.08 -1.56
N LYS A 110 -12.37 -16.42 -2.62
CA LYS A 110 -13.06 -15.43 -3.45
C LYS A 110 -13.73 -14.44 -2.49
N PRO A 111 -13.37 -13.14 -2.50
CA PRO A 111 -13.91 -12.18 -1.57
C PRO A 111 -15.42 -12.22 -1.74
N ILE A 112 -16.12 -12.66 -0.69
CA ILE A 112 -17.57 -12.83 -0.72
C ILE A 112 -18.15 -11.43 -0.93
N PRO A 113 -18.68 -11.10 -2.12
CA PRO A 113 -19.35 -9.84 -2.27
C PRO A 113 -20.75 -10.01 -1.69
N MET A 114 -21.18 -9.01 -0.92
CA MET A 114 -22.49 -8.81 -0.27
C MET A 114 -22.50 -9.21 1.21
N LYS A 115 -23.02 -8.39 2.14
CA LYS A 115 -24.17 -7.44 2.11
C LYS A 115 -24.08 -6.57 3.41
N PRO A 116 -25.17 -5.90 3.89
CA PRO A 116 -26.00 -4.78 3.42
C PRO A 116 -25.51 -3.39 3.88
#